data_AF-A0A6N9A1F0-F1
#
_entry.id   AF-A0A6N9A1F0-F1
#
_cell.length_a   1.000
_cell.length_b   1.000
_cell.length_c   1.000
_cell.angle_alpha   90.00
_cell.angle_beta   90.00
_cell.angle_gamma   90.00
#
_symmetry.space_group_name_H-M   'P 1'
#
loop_
_entity.id
_entity.type
_entity.pdbx_description
1 polymer ?
#
loop_
_entity_poly.entity_id
_entity_poly.type
_entity_poly.pdbx_seq_one_letter_code
_entity_poly.pdbx_strand_id
1 'polypeptide(L)'
;MTFSPETVMGMWAAGVAGTGALVVYWKVVGGGYTVLVAATVVLLGGGAWFFDPTPLTAVAVLLGIGAALMSRSPGQAGAALAVSSLLFLAHASADSRLLPALTGSLALGGITAEMVLGHWYLIDPRMPRRPLRALGVIGGTGVALDAALHLIPGISASSTAIIVSVGLFLTTLVLMMAVWFCLGYPSYPGVMAATGLSYLAVLTGLGSVILIRALASGAAPFG
;
A
#
# COMPACT_ATOMS: atom_id res chain seq x y z
N MET A 1 -14.33 -15.92 1.49
CA MET A 1 -14.08 -14.52 1.09
C MET A 1 -14.13 -14.51 -0.41
N THR A 2 -14.94 -13.66 -1.04
CA THR A 2 -14.93 -13.50 -2.50
C THR A 2 -13.76 -12.59 -2.86
N PHE A 3 -12.90 -13.03 -3.78
CA PHE A 3 -11.89 -12.15 -4.35
C PHE A 3 -12.60 -11.16 -5.28
N SER A 4 -12.49 -9.87 -4.99
CA SER A 4 -13.08 -8.83 -5.82
C SER A 4 -12.10 -7.67 -6.08
N PRO A 5 -12.00 -7.17 -7.32
CA PRO A 5 -11.05 -6.12 -7.68
C PRO A 5 -11.23 -4.83 -6.86
N GLU A 6 -12.48 -4.45 -6.58
CA GLU A 6 -12.83 -3.29 -5.76
C GLU A 6 -12.28 -3.39 -4.34
N THR A 7 -12.31 -4.58 -3.75
CA THR A 7 -11.75 -4.82 -2.41
C THR A 7 -10.23 -4.57 -2.40
N VAL A 8 -9.51 -5.10 -3.39
CA VAL A 8 -8.04 -4.93 -3.48
C VAL A 8 -7.69 -3.47 -3.73
N MET A 9 -8.39 -2.80 -4.65
CA MET A 9 -8.20 -1.38 -4.93
C MET A 9 -8.53 -0.51 -3.71
N GLY A 10 -9.59 -0.85 -2.97
CA GLY A 10 -9.99 -0.21 -1.72
C GLY A 10 -8.92 -0.35 -0.64
N MET A 11 -8.40 -1.55 -0.40
CA MET A 11 -7.28 -1.76 0.55
C MET A 11 -6.04 -0.96 0.14
N TRP A 12 -5.69 -0.99 -1.14
CA TRP A 12 -4.53 -0.27 -1.64
C TRP A 12 -4.68 1.24 -1.46
N ALA A 13 -5.84 1.80 -1.83
CA ALA A 13 -6.17 3.21 -1.63
C ALA A 13 -6.18 3.57 -0.14
N ALA A 14 -6.76 2.73 0.73
CA ALA A 14 -6.77 2.91 2.17
C ALA A 14 -5.34 2.99 2.73
N GLY A 15 -4.49 2.06 2.32
CA GLY A 15 -3.10 1.99 2.72
C GLY A 15 -2.29 3.21 2.31
N VAL A 16 -2.37 3.61 1.04
CA VAL A 16 -1.66 4.80 0.51
C VAL A 16 -2.17 6.08 1.17
N ALA A 17 -3.48 6.21 1.37
CA ALA A 17 -4.06 7.36 2.05
C ALA A 17 -3.60 7.44 3.52
N GLY A 18 -3.59 6.32 4.24
CA GLY A 18 -3.23 6.29 5.66
C GLY A 18 -1.75 6.56 5.91
N THR A 19 -0.88 5.92 5.14
CA THR A 19 0.57 6.17 5.18
C THR A 19 0.91 7.56 4.66
N GLY A 20 0.20 8.06 3.64
CA GLY A 20 0.25 9.43 3.17
C GLY A 20 -0.08 10.46 4.25
N ALA A 21 -1.18 10.24 4.97
CA ALA A 21 -1.58 11.08 6.10
C ALA A 21 -0.50 11.12 7.19
N LEU A 22 0.11 9.96 7.48
CA LEU A 22 1.21 9.85 8.45
C LEU A 22 2.44 10.66 8.02
N VAL A 23 2.83 10.60 6.73
CA VAL A 23 3.97 11.37 6.21
C VAL A 23 3.69 12.87 6.24
N VAL A 24 2.47 13.29 5.86
CA VAL A 24 2.04 14.68 5.95
C VAL A 24 2.05 15.16 7.40
N TYR A 25 1.59 14.33 8.34
CA TYR A 25 1.62 14.62 9.77
C TYR A 25 3.04 14.81 10.31
N TRP A 26 4.02 14.07 9.80
CA TRP A 26 5.43 14.26 10.19
C TRP A 26 6.04 15.59 9.71
N LYS A 27 5.37 16.35 8.84
CA LYS A 27 5.82 17.65 8.32
C LYS A 27 7.22 17.60 7.69
N VAL A 28 7.55 16.47 7.07
CA VAL A 28 8.85 16.23 6.41
C VAL A 28 8.84 16.55 4.92
N VAL A 29 7.65 16.70 4.33
CA VAL A 29 7.42 16.91 2.90
C VAL A 29 6.59 18.17 2.65
N GLY A 30 6.75 18.77 1.48
CA GLY A 30 5.93 19.89 1.01
C GLY A 30 4.61 19.46 0.34
N GLY A 31 3.79 20.45 -0.04
CA GLY A 31 2.49 20.20 -0.66
C GLY A 31 2.53 19.43 -1.97
N GLY A 32 3.63 19.50 -2.73
CA GLY A 32 3.80 18.71 -3.96
C GLY A 32 3.72 17.20 -3.73
N TYR A 33 4.32 16.70 -2.65
CA TYR A 33 4.19 15.29 -2.25
C TYR A 33 2.75 14.95 -1.89
N THR A 34 2.06 15.84 -1.17
CA THR A 34 0.65 15.65 -0.80
C THR A 34 -0.23 15.54 -2.04
N VAL A 35 0.00 16.35 -3.07
CA VAL A 35 -0.72 16.23 -4.36
C VAL A 35 -0.43 14.90 -5.03
N LEU A 36 0.84 14.46 -5.07
CA LEU A 36 1.22 13.17 -5.66
C LEU A 36 0.53 12.00 -4.97
N VAL A 37 0.58 11.96 -3.63
CA VAL A 37 -0.09 10.92 -2.84
C VAL A 37 -1.60 10.97 -3.04
N ALA A 38 -2.20 12.16 -2.98
CA ALA A 38 -3.63 12.33 -3.20
C ALA A 38 -4.05 11.87 -4.61
N ALA A 39 -3.25 12.16 -5.64
CA ALA A 39 -3.50 11.67 -7.00
C ALA A 39 -3.44 10.14 -7.05
N THR A 40 -2.46 9.50 -6.41
CA THR A 40 -2.40 8.04 -6.31
C THR A 40 -3.63 7.46 -5.60
N VAL A 41 -4.06 8.06 -4.50
CA VAL A 41 -5.28 7.66 -3.77
C VAL A 41 -6.52 7.80 -4.66
N VAL A 42 -6.65 8.90 -5.41
CA VAL A 42 -7.78 9.14 -6.32
C VAL A 42 -7.78 8.15 -7.48
N LEU A 43 -6.62 7.81 -8.04
CA LEU A 43 -6.54 6.81 -9.11
C LEU A 43 -6.93 5.41 -8.62
N LEU A 44 -6.39 4.98 -7.48
CA LEU A 44 -6.71 3.67 -6.89
C LEU A 44 -8.16 3.60 -6.41
N GLY A 45 -8.58 4.61 -5.65
CA GLY A 45 -9.92 4.70 -5.08
C GLY A 45 -11.00 4.95 -6.14
N GLY A 46 -10.68 5.68 -7.20
CA GLY A 46 -11.53 5.85 -8.38
C GLY A 46 -11.73 4.53 -9.12
N GLY A 47 -10.70 3.68 -9.16
CA GLY A 47 -10.83 2.29 -9.62
C GLY A 47 -11.77 1.46 -8.74
N ALA A 48 -11.64 1.55 -7.41
CA ALA A 48 -12.56 0.87 -6.48
C ALA A 48 -14.01 1.34 -6.69
N TRP A 49 -14.24 2.65 -6.80
CA TRP A 49 -15.56 3.22 -7.10
C TRP A 49 -16.09 2.83 -8.49
N PHE A 50 -15.22 2.67 -9.48
CA PHE A 50 -15.62 2.25 -10.83
C PHE A 50 -16.18 0.82 -10.84
N PHE A 51 -15.59 -0.09 -10.06
CA PHE A 51 -16.05 -1.48 -9.97
C PHE A 51 -17.24 -1.65 -9.01
N ASP A 52 -17.28 -0.91 -7.91
CA ASP A 52 -18.42 -0.87 -6.99
C ASP A 52 -18.76 0.57 -6.56
N PRO A 53 -19.67 1.25 -7.30
CA PRO A 53 -19.99 2.64 -7.07
C PRO A 53 -20.90 2.80 -5.85
N THR A 54 -20.29 2.97 -4.67
CA THR A 54 -20.99 3.29 -3.43
C THR A 54 -20.82 4.76 -3.03
N PRO A 55 -21.77 5.35 -2.28
CA PRO A 55 -21.60 6.70 -1.74
C PRO A 55 -20.35 6.84 -0.86
N LEU A 56 -20.00 5.76 -0.15
CA LEU A 56 -18.85 5.74 0.73
C LEU A 56 -17.53 5.81 -0.03
N THR A 57 -17.36 5.03 -1.11
CA THR A 57 -16.16 5.11 -1.97
C THR A 57 -16.11 6.44 -2.72
N ALA A 58 -17.25 6.98 -3.15
CA ALA A 58 -17.32 8.30 -3.77
C ALA A 58 -16.81 9.41 -2.81
N VAL A 59 -17.29 9.43 -1.56
CA VAL A 59 -16.82 10.39 -0.55
C VAL A 59 -15.33 10.21 -0.26
N ALA A 60 -14.84 8.97 -0.18
CA ALA A 60 -13.42 8.69 0.05
C ALA A 60 -12.54 9.25 -1.09
N VAL A 61 -12.97 9.09 -2.35
CA VAL A 61 -12.30 9.67 -3.53
C VAL A 61 -12.34 11.20 -3.48
N LEU A 62 -13.50 11.79 -3.17
CA LEU A 62 -13.64 13.26 -3.06
C LEU A 62 -12.75 13.85 -1.96
N LEU A 63 -12.57 13.13 -0.84
CA LEU A 63 -11.62 13.53 0.20
C LEU A 63 -10.16 13.45 -0.28
N GLY A 64 -9.84 12.48 -1.14
CA GLY A 64 -8.54 12.42 -1.83
C GLY A 64 -8.33 13.65 -2.73
N ILE A 65 -9.32 14.01 -3.54
CA ILE A 65 -9.28 15.23 -4.37
C ILE A 65 -9.13 16.47 -3.46
N GLY A 66 -9.93 16.54 -2.39
CA GLY A 66 -9.85 17.61 -1.40
C GLY A 66 -8.45 17.74 -0.79
N ALA A 67 -7.80 16.62 -0.45
CA ALA A 67 -6.44 16.62 0.08
C ALA A 67 -5.43 17.22 -0.90
N ALA A 68 -5.57 16.97 -2.21
CA ALA A 68 -4.74 17.60 -3.23
C ALA A 68 -4.94 19.13 -3.27
N LEU A 69 -6.20 19.58 -3.24
CA LEU A 69 -6.56 20.99 -3.25
C LEU A 69 -6.07 21.72 -1.97
N MET A 70 -6.13 21.04 -0.84
CA MET A 70 -5.69 21.53 0.48
C MET A 70 -4.19 21.30 0.73
N SER A 71 -3.40 20.95 -0.27
CA SER A 71 -1.96 20.64 -0.14
C SER A 71 -1.12 21.78 0.47
N ARG A 72 -1.62 23.03 0.40
CA ARG A 72 -1.00 24.19 1.06
C ARG A 72 -1.19 24.21 2.58
N SER A 73 -2.15 23.45 3.11
CA SER A 73 -2.48 23.32 4.53
C SER A 73 -2.28 21.88 4.99
N PRO A 74 -1.06 21.48 5.41
CA PRO A 74 -0.72 20.09 5.72
C PRO A 74 -1.66 19.43 6.74
N GLY A 75 -2.14 20.18 7.74
CA GLY A 75 -3.08 19.65 8.73
C GLY A 75 -4.42 19.21 8.13
N GLN A 76 -5.00 20.03 7.26
CA GLN A 76 -6.28 19.73 6.62
C GLN A 76 -6.13 18.62 5.58
N ALA A 77 -5.08 18.65 4.76
CA ALA A 77 -4.82 17.61 3.78
C ALA A 77 -4.51 16.26 4.45
N GLY A 78 -3.71 16.25 5.52
CA GLY A 78 -3.44 15.06 6.31
C GLY A 78 -4.71 14.48 6.95
N ALA A 79 -5.58 15.33 7.50
CA ALA A 79 -6.88 14.90 8.03
C ALA A 79 -7.78 14.32 6.93
N ALA A 80 -7.86 14.96 5.76
CA ALA A 80 -8.64 14.45 4.64
C ALA A 80 -8.13 13.08 4.15
N LEU A 81 -6.82 12.89 4.05
CA LEU A 81 -6.22 11.59 3.73
C LEU A 81 -6.49 10.54 4.81
N ALA A 82 -6.43 10.91 6.09
CA ALA A 82 -6.74 10.00 7.19
C ALA A 82 -8.20 9.54 7.16
N VAL A 83 -9.14 10.46 6.92
CA VAL A 83 -10.57 10.10 6.78
C VAL A 83 -10.80 9.28 5.52
N SER A 84 -10.19 9.65 4.38
CA SER A 84 -10.24 8.87 3.14
C SER A 84 -9.73 7.43 3.36
N SER A 85 -8.63 7.27 4.10
CA SER A 85 -8.07 5.97 4.47
C SER A 85 -9.07 5.12 5.27
N LEU A 86 -9.71 5.70 6.28
CA LEU A 86 -10.71 5.00 7.10
C LEU A 86 -11.94 4.60 6.27
N LEU A 87 -12.39 5.44 5.35
CA LEU A 87 -13.52 5.11 4.48
C LEU A 87 -13.19 3.98 3.52
N PHE A 88 -12.05 4.03 2.81
CA PHE A 88 -11.64 2.93 1.95
C PHE A 88 -11.41 1.63 2.73
N LEU A 89 -10.87 1.71 3.94
CA LEU A 89 -10.72 0.56 4.81
C LEU A 89 -12.08 -0.01 5.23
N ALA A 90 -13.05 0.85 5.56
CA ALA A 90 -14.41 0.43 5.89
C ALA A 90 -15.07 -0.30 4.70
N HIS A 91 -14.94 0.24 3.48
CA HIS A 91 -15.40 -0.41 2.26
C HIS A 91 -14.76 -1.79 2.08
N ALA A 92 -13.42 -1.87 2.08
CA ALA A 92 -12.72 -3.15 1.92
C ALA A 92 -13.05 -4.16 3.03
N SER A 93 -13.34 -3.69 4.25
CA SER A 93 -13.71 -4.54 5.37
C SER A 93 -15.13 -5.10 5.28
N ALA A 94 -16.01 -4.47 4.50
CA ALA A 94 -17.37 -4.95 4.27
C ALA A 94 -17.36 -6.31 3.57
N ASP A 95 -16.44 -6.50 2.62
CA ASP A 95 -16.34 -7.74 1.84
C ASP A 95 -15.38 -8.77 2.44
N SER A 96 -14.22 -8.30 2.95
CA SER A 96 -13.12 -9.18 3.36
C SER A 96 -12.94 -9.36 4.87
N ARG A 97 -13.77 -8.69 5.68
CA ARG A 97 -13.57 -8.48 7.13
C ARG A 97 -12.40 -7.54 7.42
N LEU A 98 -12.39 -7.01 8.65
CA LEU A 98 -11.44 -5.98 9.06
C LEU A 98 -9.97 -6.42 9.02
N LEU A 99 -9.64 -7.61 9.54
CA LEU A 99 -8.24 -8.06 9.63
C LEU A 99 -7.59 -8.21 8.25
N PRO A 100 -8.18 -8.92 7.27
CA PRO A 100 -7.66 -8.95 5.91
C PRO A 100 -7.60 -7.57 5.26
N ALA A 101 -8.61 -6.71 5.46
CA ALA A 101 -8.57 -5.35 4.92
C ALA A 101 -7.38 -4.56 5.47
N LEU A 102 -7.12 -4.66 6.78
CA LEU A 102 -6.00 -4.00 7.44
C LEU A 102 -4.64 -4.51 6.93
N THR A 103 -4.42 -5.82 6.90
CA THR A 103 -3.12 -6.38 6.49
C THR A 103 -2.81 -6.07 5.03
N GLY A 104 -3.81 -6.18 4.15
CA GLY A 104 -3.67 -5.81 2.74
C GLY A 104 -3.38 -4.32 2.56
N SER A 105 -4.04 -3.46 3.34
CA SER A 105 -3.80 -2.01 3.34
C SER A 105 -2.40 -1.66 3.82
N LEU A 106 -1.93 -2.29 4.90
CA LEU A 106 -0.57 -2.08 5.42
C LEU A 106 0.49 -2.57 4.42
N ALA A 107 0.28 -3.73 3.81
CA ALA A 107 1.17 -4.30 2.81
C ALA A 107 1.29 -3.39 1.58
N LEU A 108 0.19 -3.22 0.85
CA LEU A 108 0.20 -2.48 -0.42
C LEU A 108 0.46 -0.99 -0.20
N GLY A 109 -0.18 -0.40 0.80
CA GLY A 109 0.01 1.00 1.16
C GLY A 109 1.41 1.32 1.66
N GLY A 110 1.96 0.49 2.56
CA GLY A 110 3.29 0.69 3.13
C GLY A 110 4.38 0.62 2.07
N ILE A 111 4.37 -0.40 1.22
CA ILE A 111 5.36 -0.56 0.14
C ILE A 111 5.23 0.59 -0.87
N THR A 112 4.00 0.93 -1.28
CA THR A 112 3.77 1.99 -2.26
C THR A 112 4.17 3.37 -1.72
N ALA A 113 3.83 3.67 -0.47
CA ALA A 113 4.20 4.94 0.14
C ALA A 113 5.70 5.07 0.36
N GLU A 114 6.39 3.97 0.72
CA GLU A 114 7.85 3.93 0.79
C GLU A 114 8.44 4.27 -0.58
N MET A 115 7.97 3.62 -1.65
CA MET A 115 8.43 3.87 -3.03
C MET A 115 8.21 5.32 -3.46
N VAL A 116 7.00 5.85 -3.24
CA VAL A 116 6.64 7.24 -3.60
C VAL A 116 7.49 8.24 -2.81
N LEU A 117 7.70 8.01 -1.51
CA LEU A 117 8.55 8.86 -0.69
C LEU A 117 10.03 8.74 -1.07
N GLY A 118 10.49 7.54 -1.45
CA GLY A 118 11.84 7.29 -1.92
C GLY A 118 12.14 8.07 -3.19
N HIS A 119 11.20 8.09 -4.13
CA HIS A 119 11.30 8.90 -5.33
C HIS A 119 11.31 10.41 -5.01
N TRP A 120 10.48 10.85 -4.05
CA TRP A 120 10.49 12.25 -3.59
C TRP A 120 11.84 12.64 -2.95
N TYR A 121 12.50 11.71 -2.24
CA TYR A 121 13.84 11.93 -1.68
C TYR A 121 14.89 12.19 -2.75
N LEU A 122 14.75 11.62 -3.95
CA LEU A 122 15.69 11.91 -5.04
C LEU A 122 15.60 13.36 -5.52
N ILE A 123 14.40 13.96 -5.40
CA ILE A 123 14.14 15.36 -5.74
C ILE A 123 14.57 16.29 -4.59
N ASP A 124 14.32 15.90 -3.33
CA ASP A 124 14.76 16.64 -2.15
C ASP A 124 15.58 15.76 -1.18
N PRO A 125 16.92 15.72 -1.34
CA PRO A 125 17.80 14.89 -0.53
C PRO A 125 17.97 15.36 0.92
N ARG A 126 17.37 16.51 1.31
CA ARG A 126 17.52 17.09 2.66
C ARG A 126 16.59 16.44 3.67
N MET A 127 15.62 15.63 3.22
CA MET A 127 14.67 14.97 4.09
C MET A 127 15.33 13.94 5.02
N PRO A 128 14.79 13.75 6.24
CA PRO A 128 15.26 12.68 7.11
C PRO A 128 14.90 11.31 6.52
N ARG A 129 15.77 10.31 6.75
CA ARG A 129 15.56 8.92 6.31
C ARG A 129 14.63 8.10 7.21
N ARG A 130 14.30 8.63 8.39
CA ARG A 130 13.44 7.96 9.38
C ARG A 130 12.04 7.64 8.83
N PRO A 131 11.33 8.57 8.16
CA PRO A 131 10.08 8.29 7.46
C PRO A 131 10.16 7.11 6.49
N LEU A 132 11.18 7.05 5.64
CA LEU A 132 11.38 5.95 4.68
C LEU A 132 11.50 4.60 5.39
N ARG A 133 12.35 4.52 6.43
CA ARG A 133 12.49 3.27 7.21
C ARG A 133 11.19 2.89 7.90
N ALA A 134 10.44 3.85 8.42
CA ALA A 134 9.16 3.59 9.07
C ALA A 134 8.12 3.02 8.08
N LEU A 135 8.03 3.58 6.87
CA LEU A 135 7.16 3.05 5.81
C LEU A 135 7.61 1.66 5.34
N GLY A 136 8.93 1.43 5.21
CA GLY A 136 9.48 0.12 4.90
C GLY A 136 9.10 -0.94 5.94
N VAL A 137 9.13 -0.59 7.23
CA VAL A 137 8.66 -1.48 8.32
C VAL A 137 7.15 -1.70 8.23
N ILE A 138 6.35 -0.66 7.96
CA ILE A 138 4.89 -0.79 7.80
C ILE A 138 4.57 -1.75 6.63
N GLY A 139 5.20 -1.56 5.47
CA GLY A 139 5.00 -2.40 4.30
C GLY A 139 5.47 -3.84 4.53
N GLY A 140 6.68 -4.02 5.07
CA GLY A 140 7.24 -5.35 5.35
C GLY A 140 6.43 -6.15 6.38
N THR A 141 6.00 -5.50 7.46
CA THR A 141 5.12 -6.13 8.47
C THR A 141 3.73 -6.41 7.91
N GLY A 142 3.18 -5.50 7.11
CA GLY A 142 1.92 -5.70 6.40
C GLY A 142 1.95 -6.95 5.52
N VAL A 143 3.00 -7.11 4.70
CA VAL A 143 3.19 -8.29 3.83
C VAL A 143 3.29 -9.57 4.65
N ALA A 144 4.09 -9.57 5.72
CA ALA A 144 4.24 -10.74 6.58
C ALA A 144 2.92 -11.17 7.24
N LEU A 145 2.16 -10.20 7.75
CA LEU A 145 0.84 -10.45 8.35
C LEU A 145 -0.17 -10.94 7.30
N ASP A 146 -0.20 -10.31 6.12
CA ASP A 146 -1.13 -10.69 5.06
C ASP A 146 -0.89 -12.11 4.57
N ALA A 147 0.38 -12.46 4.36
CA ALA A 147 0.80 -13.80 3.97
C ALA A 147 0.45 -14.82 5.06
N ALA A 148 0.73 -14.54 6.33
CA ALA A 148 0.38 -15.45 7.43
C ALA A 148 -1.13 -15.72 7.52
N LEU A 149 -1.96 -14.69 7.31
CA LEU A 149 -3.42 -14.83 7.37
C LEU A 149 -4.00 -15.71 6.25
N HIS A 150 -3.39 -15.72 5.07
CA HIS A 150 -4.01 -16.32 3.89
C HIS A 150 -3.24 -17.52 3.31
N LEU A 151 -1.92 -17.63 3.50
CA LEU A 151 -1.15 -18.81 3.06
C LEU A 151 -1.49 -20.04 3.90
N ILE A 152 -1.64 -19.90 5.23
CA ILE A 152 -1.91 -21.03 6.12
C ILE A 152 -3.25 -21.70 5.77
N PRO A 153 -4.36 -20.96 5.57
CA PRO A 153 -5.62 -21.56 5.11
C PRO A 153 -5.58 -22.02 3.64
N GLY A 154 -4.75 -21.40 2.81
CA GLY A 154 -4.64 -21.65 1.37
C GLY A 154 -3.86 -22.92 0.97
N ILE A 155 -3.35 -23.70 1.93
CA ILE A 155 -2.57 -24.93 1.70
C ILE A 155 -3.39 -26.01 0.94
N SER A 156 -4.71 -25.88 0.90
CA SER A 156 -5.59 -26.78 0.14
C SER A 156 -5.62 -26.50 -1.38
N ALA A 157 -4.99 -25.42 -1.85
CA ALA A 157 -4.89 -25.10 -3.28
C ALA A 157 -3.90 -26.02 -4.02
N SER A 158 -3.85 -25.92 -5.36
CA SER A 158 -2.88 -26.69 -6.15
C SER A 158 -1.44 -26.41 -5.74
N SER A 159 -0.57 -27.43 -5.81
CA SER A 159 0.84 -27.32 -5.43
C SER A 159 1.56 -26.20 -6.16
N THR A 160 1.28 -25.99 -7.46
CA THR A 160 1.86 -24.91 -8.26
C THR A 160 1.48 -23.54 -7.73
N ALA A 161 0.20 -23.32 -7.42
CA ALA A 161 -0.28 -22.02 -6.98
C ALA A 161 0.26 -21.64 -5.59
N ILE A 162 0.42 -22.63 -4.70
CA ILE A 162 1.07 -22.45 -3.41
C ILE A 162 2.55 -22.08 -3.59
N ILE A 163 3.29 -22.80 -4.45
CA ILE A 163 4.71 -22.53 -4.72
C ILE A 163 4.90 -21.10 -5.25
N VAL A 164 4.09 -20.67 -6.22
CA VAL A 164 4.17 -19.31 -6.78
C VAL A 164 3.84 -18.27 -5.71
N SER A 165 2.80 -18.50 -4.90
CA SER A 165 2.40 -17.58 -3.83
C SER A 165 3.47 -17.43 -2.76
N VAL A 166 4.06 -18.54 -2.31
CA VAL A 166 5.16 -18.54 -1.35
C VAL A 166 6.40 -17.86 -1.95
N GLY A 167 6.71 -18.13 -3.22
CA GLY A 167 7.79 -17.48 -3.94
C GLY A 167 7.63 -15.95 -3.97
N LEU A 168 6.47 -15.45 -4.40
CA LEU A 168 6.17 -14.02 -4.45
C LEU A 168 6.23 -13.37 -3.06
N PHE A 169 5.68 -14.04 -2.04
CA PHE A 169 5.77 -13.58 -0.66
C PHE A 169 7.23 -13.46 -0.19
N LEU A 170 8.02 -14.52 -0.34
CA LEU A 170 9.41 -14.54 0.11
C LEU A 170 10.26 -13.51 -0.64
N THR A 171 10.07 -13.37 -1.96
CA THR A 171 10.75 -12.34 -2.75
C THR A 171 10.38 -10.96 -2.24
N THR A 172 9.11 -10.68 -2.00
CA THR A 172 8.67 -9.38 -1.46
C THR A 172 9.31 -9.10 -0.10
N LEU A 173 9.33 -10.09 0.80
CA LEU A 173 9.92 -9.95 2.13
C LEU A 173 11.43 -9.66 2.05
N VAL A 174 12.15 -10.41 1.21
CA VAL A 174 13.59 -10.19 0.98
C VAL A 174 13.86 -8.81 0.41
N LEU A 175 13.06 -8.35 -0.56
CA LEU A 175 13.17 -7.01 -1.12
C LEU A 175 12.93 -5.93 -0.05
N MET A 176 11.91 -6.08 0.79
CA MET A 176 11.63 -5.13 1.87
C MET A 176 12.74 -5.10 2.93
N MET A 177 13.34 -6.25 3.25
CA MET A 177 14.54 -6.29 4.11
C MET A 177 15.71 -5.58 3.44
N ALA A 178 15.94 -5.82 2.15
CA ALA A 178 17.01 -5.17 1.38
C ALA A 178 16.83 -3.64 1.33
N VAL A 179 15.59 -3.15 1.12
CA VAL A 179 15.24 -1.72 1.22
C VAL A 179 15.67 -1.16 2.58
N TRP A 180 15.31 -1.84 3.67
CA TRP A 180 15.66 -1.40 5.02
C TRP A 180 17.18 -1.33 5.25
N PHE A 181 17.93 -2.34 4.78
CA PHE A 181 19.40 -2.33 4.83
C PHE A 181 20.01 -1.22 3.97
N CYS A 182 19.51 -0.98 2.76
CA CYS A 182 19.97 0.09 1.86
C CYS A 182 19.76 1.48 2.47
N LEU A 183 18.63 1.72 3.13
CA LEU A 183 18.37 2.96 3.88
C LEU A 183 19.31 3.12 5.09
N GLY A 184 19.91 2.02 5.55
CA GLY A 184 21.02 1.95 6.51
C GLY A 184 22.26 2.72 6.10
N TYR A 185 22.55 2.74 4.79
CA TYR A 185 23.83 3.16 4.26
C TYR A 185 23.92 4.68 4.11
N PRO A 186 24.92 5.38 4.69
CA PRO A 186 24.92 6.85 4.81
C PRO A 186 25.03 7.60 3.47
N SER A 187 25.43 6.93 2.39
CA SER A 187 25.57 7.55 1.08
C SER A 187 24.23 7.71 0.34
N TYR A 188 24.17 8.67 -0.59
CA TYR A 188 23.02 8.89 -1.48
C TYR A 188 22.67 7.67 -2.36
N PRO A 189 23.64 6.92 -2.92
CA PRO A 189 23.38 5.67 -3.64
C PRO A 189 22.54 4.64 -2.88
N GLY A 190 22.63 4.58 -1.55
CA GLY A 190 21.80 3.68 -0.74
C GLY A 190 20.30 3.96 -0.92
N VAL A 191 19.90 5.23 -1.04
CA VAL A 191 18.49 5.60 -1.24
C VAL A 191 18.05 5.36 -2.68
N MET A 192 18.93 5.56 -3.67
CA MET A 192 18.65 5.18 -5.06
C MET A 192 18.38 3.68 -5.19
N ALA A 193 19.22 2.85 -4.55
CA ALA A 193 19.04 1.40 -4.54
C ALA A 193 17.73 1.00 -3.82
N ALA A 194 17.45 1.59 -2.64
CA ALA A 194 16.21 1.34 -1.90
C ALA A 194 14.97 1.63 -2.76
N THR A 195 14.96 2.74 -3.49
CA THR A 195 13.82 3.11 -4.35
C THR A 195 13.62 2.13 -5.52
N GLY A 196 14.71 1.63 -6.12
CA GLY A 196 14.63 0.61 -7.17
C GLY A 196 14.13 -0.74 -6.64
N LEU A 197 14.59 -1.15 -5.45
CA LEU A 197 14.15 -2.37 -4.78
C LEU A 197 12.68 -2.30 -4.36
N SER A 198 12.19 -1.15 -3.91
CA SER A 198 10.78 -1.01 -3.55
C SER A 198 9.85 -1.04 -4.73
N TYR A 199 10.29 -0.64 -5.93
CA TYR A 199 9.53 -0.84 -7.16
C TYR A 199 9.29 -2.33 -7.44
N LEU A 200 10.35 -3.15 -7.33
CA LEU A 200 10.21 -4.60 -7.43
C LEU A 200 9.32 -5.15 -6.32
N ALA A 201 9.46 -4.64 -5.09
CA ALA A 201 8.63 -5.06 -3.97
C ALA A 201 7.15 -4.73 -4.17
N VAL A 202 6.80 -3.60 -4.81
CA VAL A 202 5.42 -3.29 -5.18
C VAL A 202 4.90 -4.33 -6.16
N LEU A 203 5.67 -4.66 -7.21
CA LEU A 203 5.25 -5.63 -8.23
C LEU A 203 5.05 -7.03 -7.64
N THR A 204 6.02 -7.52 -6.86
CA THR A 204 5.92 -8.85 -6.24
C THR A 204 4.89 -8.87 -5.12
N GLY A 205 4.76 -7.76 -4.37
CA GLY A 205 3.79 -7.60 -3.30
C GLY A 205 2.35 -7.58 -3.81
N LEU A 206 2.08 -6.87 -4.90
CA LEU A 206 0.79 -6.92 -5.61
C LEU A 206 0.46 -8.34 -6.04
N GLY A 207 1.40 -9.02 -6.71
CA GLY A 207 1.23 -10.40 -7.12
C GLY A 207 0.94 -11.33 -5.93
N SER A 208 1.70 -11.19 -4.84
CA SER A 208 1.52 -11.97 -3.61
C SER A 208 0.13 -11.76 -3.01
N VAL A 209 -0.26 -10.51 -2.76
CA VAL A 209 -1.54 -10.17 -2.10
C VAL A 209 -2.73 -10.63 -2.96
N ILE A 210 -2.69 -10.38 -4.27
CA ILE A 210 -3.77 -10.75 -5.19
C ILE A 210 -3.89 -12.26 -5.30
N LEU A 211 -2.78 -12.95 -5.63
CA LEU A 211 -2.80 -14.39 -5.91
C LEU A 211 -3.23 -15.19 -4.68
N ILE A 212 -2.65 -14.89 -3.51
CA ILE A 212 -2.96 -15.61 -2.27
C ILE A 212 -4.46 -15.48 -1.92
N ARG A 213 -5.04 -14.29 -2.12
CA ARG A 213 -6.47 -14.06 -1.84
C ARG A 213 -7.37 -14.71 -2.87
N ALA A 214 -6.99 -14.71 -4.15
CA ALA A 214 -7.68 -15.46 -5.18
C ALA A 214 -7.72 -16.96 -4.84
N LEU A 215 -6.59 -17.54 -4.41
CA LEU A 215 -6.53 -18.94 -3.98
C LEU A 215 -7.37 -19.21 -2.73
N ALA A 216 -7.30 -18.35 -1.72
CA ALA A 216 -8.09 -18.47 -0.50
C ALA A 216 -9.61 -18.33 -0.76
N SER A 217 -10.00 -17.68 -1.86
CA SER A 217 -11.40 -17.56 -2.29
C SER A 217 -11.89 -18.74 -3.14
N GLY A 218 -11.01 -19.66 -3.55
CA GLY A 218 -11.33 -20.74 -4.48
C GLY A 218 -11.45 -20.30 -5.95
N ALA A 219 -11.15 -19.03 -6.26
CA ALA A 219 -11.01 -18.54 -7.63
C ALA A 219 -9.69 -19.09 -8.21
N ALA A 220 -9.73 -20.30 -8.75
CA ALA A 220 -8.55 -20.92 -9.35
C ALA A 220 -8.20 -20.20 -10.67
N PRO A 221 -7.02 -19.54 -10.79
CA PRO A 221 -6.58 -18.93 -12.05
C PRO A 221 -5.91 -19.93 -13.01
N PHE A 222 -5.72 -21.18 -12.57
CA PHE A 222 -4.90 -22.20 -13.24
C PHE A 222 -5.63 -23.56 -13.39
N GLY A 223 -6.97 -23.52 -13.47
CA GLY A 223 -7.80 -24.67 -13.79
C GLY A 223 -7.89 -24.91 -15.29
#